data_AF-A0A3D2W5U9-F1
#
_entry.id   AF-A0A3D2W5U9-F1
#
_cell.length_a   1.000
_cell.length_b   1.000
_cell.length_c   1.000
_cell.angle_alpha   90.00
_cell.angle_beta   90.00
_cell.angle_gamma   90.00
#
_symmetry.space_group_name_H-M   'P 1'
#
loop_
_entity.id
_entity.type
_entity.pdbx_description
1 polymer ?
#
loop_
_entity_poly.entity_id
_entity_poly.type
_entity_poly.pdbx_seq_one_letter_code
_entity_poly.pdbx_strand_id
1 'polypeptide(L)'
;MSVKNWIWTKDQYDHDKPVMVFFRRSFTLDTIPGEPVFVQVTADTRYRFYVNGHFVCTGPRRGDDKQWFYERIDIRQYLSEGENVLAAAVLRYPPVPYRGFRSAWRTQTPGFMLTSECEAVPSSDVSWKCRIAHEIEVGCRDREYIRLFQEETVKGDLLLKRWNKAGFDDSAWNEPMTYPPFLLVPSVSPLFMKERTVPFMYETEKRFAGVHHIVSSGIGNETYDAMLAGRGSVQIPAGSHEVIDILAEKLTTGYLVLSLSRGKGSKITILESEAYAKMTEINGRPSMIKADRLDYTYGELMGPTDIFE
;
A
#
# COMPACT_ATOMS: atom_id res chain seq x y z
N MET A 1 3.60 -15.09 21.20
CA MET A 1 3.93 -15.27 19.77
C MET A 1 5.31 -15.91 19.64
N SER A 2 5.53 -16.70 18.58
CA SER A 2 6.78 -17.46 18.37
C SER A 2 7.74 -16.73 17.44
N VAL A 3 9.04 -16.71 17.78
CA VAL A 3 10.12 -16.16 16.91
C VAL A 3 10.11 -16.81 15.53
N LYS A 4 9.74 -18.09 15.44
CA LYS A 4 9.70 -18.86 14.19
C LYS A 4 8.69 -18.32 13.19
N ASN A 5 7.70 -17.55 13.66
CA ASN A 5 6.66 -16.99 12.82
C ASN A 5 7.03 -15.58 12.34
N TRP A 6 8.09 -14.98 12.86
CA TRP A 6 8.58 -13.69 12.39
C TRP A 6 9.51 -13.92 11.20
N ILE A 7 8.97 -13.67 10.02
CA ILE A 7 9.62 -14.00 8.74
C ILE A 7 10.02 -12.74 7.97
N TRP A 8 11.16 -12.82 7.28
CA TRP A 8 11.63 -11.74 6.41
C TRP A 8 12.35 -12.27 5.17
N THR A 9 12.53 -11.44 4.15
CA THR A 9 13.30 -11.84 2.96
C THR A 9 14.79 -12.02 3.29
N LYS A 10 15.44 -12.97 2.61
CA LYS A 10 16.90 -13.18 2.61
C LYS A 10 17.61 -12.32 1.57
N ASP A 11 16.85 -11.79 0.63
CA ASP A 11 17.39 -11.01 -0.49
C ASP A 11 17.99 -9.71 0.04
N GLN A 12 19.13 -9.33 -0.54
CA GLN A 12 19.80 -8.08 -0.20
C GLN A 12 19.02 -6.91 -0.79
N TYR A 13 18.90 -5.85 -0.01
CA TYR A 13 18.29 -4.58 -0.45
C TYR A 13 18.97 -3.40 0.25
N ASP A 14 18.74 -2.22 -0.30
CA ASP A 14 19.24 -0.98 0.29
C ASP A 14 18.47 -0.65 1.58
N HIS A 15 19.09 -0.90 2.74
CA HIS A 15 18.51 -0.64 4.06
C HIS A 15 18.28 0.85 4.35
N ASP A 16 18.80 1.75 3.51
CA ASP A 16 18.61 3.19 3.59
C ASP A 16 17.41 3.70 2.79
N LYS A 17 16.71 2.82 2.07
CA LYS A 17 15.48 3.14 1.33
C LYS A 17 14.29 2.33 1.79
N PRO A 18 13.05 2.86 1.64
CA PRO A 18 11.86 2.04 1.83
C PRO A 18 11.87 0.86 0.85
N VAL A 19 11.44 -0.31 1.33
CA VAL A 19 11.35 -1.52 0.50
C VAL A 19 9.97 -2.15 0.66
N MET A 20 9.37 -2.56 -0.46
CA MET A 20 8.14 -3.34 -0.49
C MET A 20 8.49 -4.82 -0.64
N VAL A 21 7.99 -5.65 0.26
CA VAL A 21 8.18 -7.10 0.23
C VAL A 21 6.82 -7.78 0.25
N PHE A 22 6.58 -8.64 -0.73
CA PHE A 22 5.39 -9.47 -0.79
C PHE A 22 5.65 -10.80 -0.09
N PHE A 23 4.68 -11.23 0.70
CA PHE A 23 4.63 -12.54 1.34
C PHE A 23 3.34 -13.24 0.91
N ARG A 24 3.42 -14.53 0.58
CA ARG A 24 2.23 -15.33 0.25
C ARG A 24 2.36 -16.78 0.70
N ARG A 25 1.22 -17.41 0.94
CA ARG A 25 1.09 -18.84 1.24
C ARG A 25 -0.21 -19.38 0.65
N SER A 26 -0.09 -20.33 -0.26
CA SER A 26 -1.21 -21.18 -0.68
C SER A 26 -1.42 -22.32 0.33
N PHE A 27 -2.67 -22.67 0.58
CA PHE A 27 -3.09 -23.82 1.38
C PHE A 27 -4.45 -24.32 0.87
N THR A 28 -4.88 -25.52 1.26
CA THR A 28 -6.14 -26.10 0.81
C THR A 28 -7.07 -26.34 1.99
N LEU A 29 -8.36 -26.06 1.80
CA LEU A 29 -9.42 -26.38 2.75
C LEU A 29 -10.41 -27.33 2.08
N ASP A 30 -10.65 -28.49 2.68
CA ASP A 30 -11.68 -29.42 2.20
C ASP A 30 -13.09 -28.84 2.41
N THR A 31 -13.30 -28.18 3.55
CA THR A 31 -14.55 -27.49 3.90
C THR A 31 -14.23 -26.20 4.63
N ILE A 32 -15.04 -25.16 4.44
CA ILE A 32 -14.88 -23.91 5.19
C ILE A 32 -15.27 -24.14 6.65
N PRO A 33 -14.44 -23.75 7.64
CA PRO A 33 -14.78 -23.90 9.06
C PRO A 33 -16.15 -23.28 9.40
N GLY A 34 -16.95 -23.97 10.23
CA GLY A 34 -18.25 -23.45 10.67
C GLY A 34 -18.15 -22.17 11.49
N GLU A 35 -17.14 -22.10 12.36
CA GLU A 35 -16.87 -21.00 13.29
C GLU A 35 -16.02 -19.88 12.68
N PRO A 36 -15.98 -18.68 13.30
CA PRO A 36 -15.03 -17.61 12.96
C PRO A 36 -13.58 -18.10 12.92
N VAL A 37 -12.82 -17.60 11.95
CA VAL A 37 -11.41 -17.96 11.73
C VAL A 37 -10.55 -16.75 12.00
N PHE A 38 -10.06 -16.63 13.23
CA PHE A 38 -9.24 -15.49 13.64
C PHE A 38 -7.77 -15.67 13.30
N VAL A 39 -7.19 -14.64 12.70
CA VAL A 39 -5.74 -14.48 12.52
C VAL A 39 -5.26 -13.22 13.22
N GLN A 40 -4.04 -13.28 13.73
CA GLN A 40 -3.33 -12.14 14.31
C GLN A 40 -2.22 -11.73 13.35
N VAL A 41 -2.22 -10.48 12.89
CA VAL A 41 -1.30 -10.01 11.84
C VAL A 41 -0.52 -8.80 12.34
N THR A 42 0.76 -8.73 12.02
CA THR A 42 1.60 -7.55 12.25
C THR A 42 2.76 -7.51 11.25
N ALA A 43 3.43 -6.37 11.14
CA ALA A 43 4.67 -6.26 10.38
C ALA A 43 5.52 -5.07 10.83
N ASP A 44 6.81 -5.13 10.54
CA ASP A 44 7.70 -3.98 10.51
C ASP A 44 7.94 -3.55 9.04
N THR A 45 7.40 -2.43 8.55
CA THR A 45 6.82 -1.31 9.32
C THR A 45 5.32 -1.12 9.11
N ARG A 46 4.82 -1.39 7.90
CA ARG A 46 3.40 -1.35 7.55
C ARG A 46 3.08 -2.50 6.62
N TYR A 47 1.83 -2.94 6.61
CA TYR A 47 1.38 -3.96 5.68
C TYR A 47 -0.04 -3.69 5.18
N ARG A 48 -0.35 -4.23 3.99
CA ARG A 48 -1.71 -4.54 3.53
C ARG A 48 -1.86 -6.05 3.48
N PHE A 49 -2.89 -6.59 4.13
CA PHE A 49 -3.16 -8.02 4.20
C PHE A 49 -4.36 -8.40 3.34
N TYR A 50 -4.24 -9.54 2.66
CA TYR A 50 -5.20 -10.05 1.70
C TYR A 50 -5.46 -11.54 1.93
N VAL A 51 -6.70 -11.96 1.65
CA VAL A 51 -7.11 -13.36 1.59
C VAL A 51 -7.82 -13.58 0.27
N ASN A 52 -7.33 -14.50 -0.56
CA ASN A 52 -7.88 -14.78 -1.90
C ASN A 52 -7.99 -13.52 -2.79
N GLY A 53 -7.06 -12.58 -2.64
CA GLY A 53 -7.05 -11.31 -3.35
C GLY A 53 -7.98 -10.23 -2.78
N HIS A 54 -8.82 -10.56 -1.80
CA HIS A 54 -9.65 -9.58 -1.09
C HIS A 54 -8.80 -8.83 -0.06
N PHE A 55 -8.90 -7.51 -0.06
CA PHE A 55 -8.30 -6.69 0.99
C PHE A 55 -9.01 -6.92 2.33
N VAL A 56 -8.23 -7.22 3.37
CA VAL A 56 -8.76 -7.50 4.71
C VAL A 56 -8.50 -6.35 5.66
N CYS A 57 -7.24 -5.93 5.79
CA CYS A 57 -6.87 -4.80 6.65
C CYS A 57 -5.48 -4.22 6.31
N THR A 58 -5.23 -3.01 6.81
CA THR A 58 -3.89 -2.42 6.91
C THR A 58 -3.42 -2.42 8.37
N GLY A 59 -2.12 -2.58 8.58
CA GLY A 59 -1.54 -2.48 9.91
C GLY A 59 -0.02 -2.31 9.90
N PRO A 60 0.64 -2.54 11.05
CA PRO A 60 -0.02 -2.55 12.36
C PRO A 60 -0.47 -1.16 12.79
N ARG A 61 -1.36 -1.09 13.77
CA ARG A 61 -1.56 0.12 14.57
C ARG A 61 -0.19 0.64 15.00
N ARG A 62 0.01 1.95 14.83
CA ARG A 62 1.25 2.61 15.25
C ARG A 62 1.58 2.27 16.72
N GLY A 63 2.77 1.73 16.92
CA GLY A 63 3.40 1.51 18.23
C GLY A 63 4.65 2.37 18.41
N ASP A 64 5.44 2.02 19.41
CA ASP A 64 6.72 2.63 19.77
C ASP A 64 7.73 1.56 20.24
N ASP A 65 8.85 2.00 20.83
CA ASP A 65 9.91 1.12 21.36
C ASP A 65 9.43 0.23 22.51
N LYS A 66 8.30 0.57 23.15
CA LYS A 66 7.76 -0.12 24.33
C LYS A 66 6.51 -0.93 24.01
N GLN A 67 5.72 -0.53 23.03
CA GLN A 67 4.46 -1.17 22.68
C GLN A 67 4.39 -1.43 21.18
N TRP A 68 4.27 -2.70 20.83
CA TRP A 68 3.99 -3.15 19.47
C TRP A 68 2.57 -3.72 19.39
N PHE A 69 1.93 -3.61 18.23
CA PHE A 69 0.54 -4.04 18.06
C PHE A 69 0.39 -5.10 16.97
N TYR A 70 -0.65 -5.91 17.12
CA TYR A 70 -1.19 -6.77 16.07
C TYR A 70 -2.68 -6.54 15.90
N GLU A 71 -3.17 -6.89 14.71
CA GLU A 71 -4.56 -6.90 14.33
C GLU A 71 -5.11 -8.31 14.48
N ARG A 72 -6.14 -8.51 15.32
CA ARG A 72 -6.90 -9.75 15.37
C ARG A 72 -8.15 -9.61 14.50
N ILE A 73 -8.29 -10.42 13.45
CA ILE A 73 -9.37 -10.29 12.47
C ILE A 73 -9.92 -11.65 12.07
N ASP A 74 -11.25 -11.73 11.96
CA ASP A 74 -11.94 -12.89 11.40
C ASP A 74 -11.84 -12.86 9.87
N ILE A 75 -11.21 -13.89 9.30
CA ILE A 75 -11.04 -14.04 7.86
C ILE A 75 -11.98 -15.05 7.22
N ARG A 76 -12.87 -15.68 8.01
CA ARG A 76 -13.73 -16.77 7.54
C ARG A 76 -14.50 -16.43 6.26
N GLN A 77 -15.03 -15.21 6.16
CA GLN A 77 -15.82 -14.73 5.02
C GLN A 77 -15.03 -14.64 3.70
N TYR A 78 -13.70 -14.63 3.75
CA TYR A 78 -12.84 -14.53 2.57
C TYR A 78 -12.32 -15.90 2.11
N LEU A 79 -12.56 -16.97 2.88
CA LEU A 79 -12.11 -18.33 2.58
C LEU A 79 -13.08 -19.02 1.62
N SER A 80 -12.54 -19.93 0.82
CA SER A 80 -13.27 -20.80 -0.10
C SER A 80 -12.91 -22.27 0.13
N GLU A 81 -13.74 -23.21 -0.34
CA GLU A 81 -13.31 -24.61 -0.47
C GLU A 81 -12.26 -24.73 -1.57
N GLY A 82 -11.27 -25.62 -1.41
CA GLY A 82 -10.14 -25.76 -2.32
C GLY A 82 -8.96 -24.84 -1.98
N GLU A 83 -8.26 -24.36 -3.00
CA GLU A 83 -7.06 -23.52 -2.83
C GLU A 83 -7.43 -22.13 -2.26
N ASN A 84 -6.74 -21.76 -1.18
CA ASN A 84 -6.79 -20.45 -0.58
C ASN A 84 -5.40 -19.83 -0.53
N VAL A 85 -5.32 -18.51 -0.59
CA VAL A 85 -4.06 -17.74 -0.50
C VAL A 85 -4.16 -16.69 0.59
N LEU A 86 -3.23 -16.76 1.55
CA LEU A 86 -2.93 -15.64 2.44
C LEU A 86 -1.80 -14.83 1.82
N ALA A 87 -1.93 -13.50 1.81
CA ALA A 87 -0.94 -12.63 1.19
C ALA A 87 -0.77 -11.32 1.94
N ALA A 88 0.45 -10.81 2.05
CA ALA A 88 0.75 -9.53 2.67
C ALA A 88 1.76 -8.73 1.84
N ALA A 89 1.46 -7.47 1.58
CA ALA A 89 2.42 -6.51 1.03
C ALA A 89 2.97 -5.67 2.19
N VAL A 90 4.24 -5.81 2.50
CA VAL A 90 4.90 -5.20 3.65
C VAL A 90 5.83 -4.10 3.20
N LEU A 91 5.52 -2.87 3.60
CA LEU A 91 6.38 -1.71 3.41
C LEU A 91 7.26 -1.53 4.65
N ARG A 92 8.56 -1.71 4.45
CA ARG A 92 9.60 -1.53 5.46
C ARG A 92 10.28 -0.19 5.23
N TYR A 93 10.21 0.71 6.21
CA TYR A 93 10.99 1.96 6.19
C TYR A 93 12.40 1.75 6.76
N PRO A 94 13.42 2.50 6.29
CA PRO A 94 14.77 2.47 6.86
C PRO A 94 14.75 2.77 8.36
N PRO A 95 15.57 2.18 9.23
CA PRO A 95 15.55 2.50 10.67
C PRO A 95 15.95 3.96 10.98
N VAL A 96 16.57 4.66 10.02
CA VAL A 96 16.94 6.07 10.11
C VAL A 96 15.68 6.97 10.00
N PRO A 97 15.32 7.74 11.05
CA PRO A 97 14.02 8.44 11.11
C PRO A 97 13.70 9.34 9.92
N TYR A 98 14.71 10.00 9.34
CA TYR A 98 14.56 10.99 8.26
C TYR A 98 14.69 10.41 6.84
N ARG A 99 14.76 9.08 6.70
CA ARG A 99 14.80 8.38 5.40
C ARG A 99 13.52 7.57 5.12
N GLY A 100 12.49 7.76 5.94
CA GLY A 100 11.18 7.16 5.77
C GLY A 100 10.14 7.91 6.59
N PHE A 101 8.97 7.31 6.81
CA PHE A 101 7.92 7.98 7.57
C PHE A 101 8.28 8.07 9.05
N ARG A 102 8.60 9.27 9.53
CA ARG A 102 9.09 9.50 10.91
C ARG A 102 8.16 8.96 12.00
N SER A 103 6.86 8.99 11.78
CA SER A 103 5.87 8.57 12.78
C SER A 103 5.62 7.07 12.79
N ALA A 104 6.23 6.31 11.88
CA ALA A 104 6.21 4.87 11.90
C ALA A 104 7.45 4.37 12.65
N TRP A 105 7.25 3.95 13.91
CA TRP A 105 8.30 3.28 14.68
C TRP A 105 8.68 1.95 14.02
N ARG A 106 9.97 1.60 14.11
CA ARG A 106 10.52 0.37 13.53
C ARG A 106 11.78 -0.09 14.23
N THR A 107 12.12 -1.37 14.06
CA THR A 107 13.24 -2.04 14.70
C THR A 107 14.39 -2.30 13.68
N GLN A 108 15.45 -2.95 14.17
CA GLN A 108 16.56 -3.47 13.35
C GLN A 108 16.26 -4.87 12.79
N THR A 109 15.13 -5.47 13.17
CA THR A 109 14.68 -6.81 12.79
C THR A 109 13.38 -6.69 12.01
N PRO A 110 13.45 -6.26 10.73
CA PRO A 110 12.26 -6.19 9.89
C PRO A 110 11.55 -7.55 9.83
N GLY A 111 10.25 -7.54 9.57
CA GLY A 111 9.54 -8.81 9.49
C GLY A 111 8.04 -8.68 9.33
N PHE A 112 7.46 -9.82 9.04
CA PHE A 112 6.03 -10.05 8.97
C PHE A 112 5.68 -11.22 9.88
N MET A 113 4.54 -11.14 10.55
CA MET A 113 4.01 -12.26 11.30
C MET A 113 2.50 -12.35 11.10
N LEU A 114 2.04 -13.56 10.81
CA LEU A 114 0.66 -13.98 10.89
C LEU A 114 0.59 -15.21 11.79
N THR A 115 -0.23 -15.18 12.84
CA THR A 115 -0.54 -16.37 13.62
C THR A 115 -2.02 -16.67 13.55
N SER A 116 -2.35 -17.89 13.15
CA SER A 116 -3.73 -18.37 13.07
C SER A 116 -4.15 -19.00 14.40
N GLU A 117 -5.38 -18.75 14.81
CA GLU A 117 -6.04 -19.45 15.92
C GLU A 117 -6.79 -20.70 15.44
N CYS A 118 -6.81 -20.96 14.13
CA CYS A 118 -7.40 -22.14 13.50
C CYS A 118 -6.31 -23.00 12.85
N GLU A 119 -6.22 -24.28 13.23
CA GLU A 119 -5.18 -25.20 12.71
C GLU A 119 -5.24 -25.41 11.19
N ALA A 120 -6.43 -25.30 10.59
CA ALA A 120 -6.61 -25.44 9.14
C ALA A 120 -6.03 -24.26 8.34
N VAL A 121 -5.72 -23.14 9.00
CA VAL A 121 -5.12 -21.96 8.38
C VAL A 121 -3.67 -21.83 8.85
N PRO A 122 -2.68 -21.83 7.93
CA PRO A 122 -1.28 -21.83 8.32
C PRO A 122 -0.86 -20.48 8.91
N SER A 123 -0.09 -20.53 10.01
CA SER A 123 0.67 -19.37 10.49
C SER A 123 1.85 -19.08 9.55
N SER A 124 2.45 -17.89 9.66
CA SER A 124 3.69 -17.55 8.98
C SER A 124 4.85 -18.41 9.48
N ASP A 125 5.64 -18.91 8.53
CA ASP A 125 6.88 -19.68 8.76
C ASP A 125 7.71 -19.70 7.46
N VAL A 126 8.77 -20.52 7.43
CA VAL A 126 9.66 -20.65 6.27
C VAL A 126 9.02 -21.32 5.05
N SER A 127 7.84 -21.94 5.17
CA SER A 127 7.09 -22.52 4.04
C SER A 127 6.32 -21.48 3.23
N TRP A 128 6.26 -20.24 3.72
CA TRP A 128 5.77 -19.10 2.95
C TRP A 128 6.74 -18.77 1.82
N LYS A 129 6.23 -18.04 0.82
CA LYS A 129 7.03 -17.47 -0.25
C LYS A 129 7.11 -15.96 -0.07
N CYS A 130 8.26 -15.38 -0.38
CA CYS A 130 8.45 -13.94 -0.37
C CYS A 130 9.26 -13.44 -1.57
N ARG A 131 9.04 -12.19 -1.95
CA ARG A 131 9.79 -11.50 -3.01
C ARG A 131 9.82 -10.00 -2.73
N ILE A 132 10.95 -9.37 -3.00
CA ILE A 132 11.02 -7.90 -3.06
C ILE A 132 10.28 -7.42 -4.31
N ALA A 133 9.35 -6.49 -4.14
CA ALA A 133 8.64 -5.86 -5.24
C ALA A 133 9.48 -4.73 -5.82
N HIS A 134 10.49 -5.08 -6.64
CA HIS A 134 11.39 -4.12 -7.31
C HIS A 134 10.67 -3.17 -8.27
N GLU A 135 9.47 -3.53 -8.67
CA GLU A 135 8.60 -2.71 -9.50
C GLU A 135 7.89 -1.60 -8.71
N ILE A 136 7.95 -1.59 -7.37
CA ILE A 136 7.38 -0.54 -6.52
C ILE A 136 8.51 0.16 -5.76
N GLU A 137 8.69 1.44 -6.03
CA GLU A 137 9.57 2.31 -5.26
C GLU A 137 8.71 3.29 -4.46
N VAL A 138 8.91 3.32 -3.14
CA VAL A 138 8.26 4.30 -2.26
C VAL A 138 9.32 5.24 -1.71
N GLY A 139 9.06 6.53 -1.76
CA GLY A 139 10.02 7.52 -1.31
C GLY A 139 9.42 8.89 -1.13
N CYS A 140 10.29 9.89 -1.12
CA CYS A 140 9.88 11.29 -1.18
C CYS A 140 11.00 12.03 -1.90
N ARG A 141 10.72 12.58 -3.08
CA ARG A 141 11.73 13.28 -3.87
C ARG A 141 12.17 14.57 -3.18
N ASP A 142 11.27 15.21 -2.43
CA ASP A 142 11.58 16.36 -1.59
C ASP A 142 11.82 15.96 -0.11
N ARG A 143 13.08 16.00 0.31
CA ARG A 143 13.47 15.59 1.67
C ARG A 143 12.94 16.52 2.76
N GLU A 144 12.57 17.76 2.44
CA GLU A 144 11.98 18.68 3.42
C GLU A 144 10.55 18.26 3.78
N TYR A 145 9.82 17.67 2.82
CA TYR A 145 8.43 17.25 2.96
C TYR A 145 8.21 15.76 3.25
N ILE A 146 9.28 14.99 3.47
CA ILE A 146 9.21 13.55 3.84
C ILE A 146 8.36 13.25 5.09
N ARG A 147 8.03 14.29 5.88
CA ARG A 147 7.15 14.19 7.06
C ARG A 147 5.65 14.24 6.70
N LEU A 148 5.31 14.80 5.54
CA LEU A 148 3.94 15.10 5.12
C LEU A 148 3.40 14.06 4.15
N PHE A 149 4.19 13.64 3.17
CA PHE A 149 3.76 12.71 2.14
C PHE A 149 4.87 11.76 1.71
N GLN A 150 4.45 10.74 0.99
CA GLN A 150 5.32 9.84 0.23
C GLN A 150 4.75 9.69 -1.17
N GLU A 151 5.65 9.41 -2.09
CA GLU A 151 5.36 9.24 -3.50
C GLU A 151 5.69 7.80 -3.87
N GLU A 152 4.86 7.23 -4.74
CA GLU A 152 5.04 5.92 -5.32
C GLU A 152 5.55 6.06 -6.76
N THR A 153 6.50 5.22 -7.14
CA THR A 153 6.86 4.99 -8.54
C THR A 153 6.68 3.51 -8.83
N VAL A 154 5.75 3.19 -9.72
CA VAL A 154 5.36 1.82 -10.04
C VAL A 154 5.68 1.51 -11.49
N LYS A 155 6.45 0.45 -11.72
CA LYS A 155 6.58 -0.16 -13.04
C LYS A 155 5.45 -1.17 -13.24
N GLY A 156 4.65 -0.97 -14.27
CA GLY A 156 3.47 -1.76 -14.57
C GLY A 156 3.82 -3.22 -14.85
N ASP A 157 3.46 -4.09 -13.92
CA ASP A 157 3.64 -5.54 -14.05
C ASP A 157 2.30 -6.28 -13.84
N LEU A 158 2.03 -7.30 -14.67
CA LEU A 158 0.86 -8.15 -14.52
C LEU A 158 0.83 -8.93 -13.20
N LEU A 159 2.01 -9.18 -12.59
CA LEU A 159 2.12 -9.82 -11.29
C LEU A 159 1.35 -9.03 -10.23
N LEU A 160 1.39 -7.68 -10.28
CA LEU A 160 0.75 -6.81 -9.28
C LEU A 160 -0.77 -7.05 -9.19
N LYS A 161 -1.39 -7.56 -10.25
CA LYS A 161 -2.83 -7.89 -10.29
C LYS A 161 -3.19 -9.28 -9.77
N ARG A 162 -2.21 -10.18 -9.66
CA ARG A 162 -2.45 -11.63 -9.50
C ARG A 162 -1.68 -12.26 -8.35
N TRP A 163 -0.61 -11.63 -7.86
CA TRP A 163 0.30 -12.20 -6.86
C TRP A 163 -0.35 -12.52 -5.51
N ASN A 164 -1.59 -12.09 -5.24
CA ASN A 164 -2.31 -12.36 -3.99
C ASN A 164 -3.53 -13.28 -4.21
N LYS A 165 -3.65 -13.90 -5.40
CA LYS A 165 -4.74 -14.81 -5.78
C LYS A 165 -4.27 -16.25 -5.92
N ALA A 166 -5.23 -17.18 -5.85
CA ALA A 166 -5.05 -18.59 -6.17
C ALA A 166 -4.62 -18.80 -7.62
N GLY A 167 -3.91 -19.90 -7.91
CA GLY A 167 -3.38 -20.22 -9.24
C GLY A 167 -2.29 -19.27 -9.77
N PHE A 168 -1.69 -18.45 -8.92
CA PHE A 168 -0.47 -17.69 -9.26
C PHE A 168 0.76 -18.58 -9.07
N ASP A 169 1.62 -18.63 -10.09
CA ASP A 169 2.88 -19.36 -10.03
C ASP A 169 3.93 -18.56 -9.24
N ASP A 170 4.18 -18.98 -8.00
CA ASP A 170 5.20 -18.42 -7.10
C ASP A 170 6.46 -19.29 -7.02
N SER A 171 6.69 -20.21 -7.97
CA SER A 171 7.86 -21.10 -7.99
C SER A 171 9.19 -20.33 -8.03
N ALA A 172 9.21 -19.13 -8.61
CA ALA A 172 10.36 -18.25 -8.66
C ALA A 172 10.56 -17.39 -7.38
N TRP A 173 9.65 -17.48 -6.39
CA TRP A 173 9.75 -16.70 -5.15
C TRP A 173 10.59 -17.44 -4.11
N ASN A 174 11.31 -16.65 -3.31
CA ASN A 174 12.22 -17.17 -2.31
C ASN A 174 11.47 -17.62 -1.06
N GLU A 175 12.05 -18.57 -0.33
CA GLU A 175 11.63 -18.86 1.04
C GLU A 175 12.21 -17.81 2.00
N PRO A 176 11.40 -17.26 2.92
CA PRO A 176 11.89 -16.28 3.87
C PRO A 176 12.86 -16.89 4.87
N MET A 177 13.56 -16.03 5.61
CA MET A 177 14.31 -16.39 6.81
C MET A 177 13.50 -16.10 8.07
N THR A 178 13.90 -16.77 9.15
CA THR A 178 13.56 -16.42 10.53
C THR A 178 14.82 -15.93 11.24
N TYR A 179 14.65 -15.25 12.37
CA TYR A 179 15.78 -14.77 13.16
C TYR A 179 16.18 -15.80 14.23
N PRO A 180 17.48 -15.90 14.55
CA PRO A 180 17.93 -16.58 15.75
C PRO A 180 17.23 -16.03 17.01
N PRO A 181 16.89 -16.87 18.01
CA PRO A 181 16.16 -16.43 19.21
C PRO A 181 16.82 -15.29 20.00
N PHE A 182 18.14 -15.13 19.91
CA PHE A 182 18.86 -14.07 20.62
C PHE A 182 18.69 -12.67 19.98
N LEU A 183 18.29 -12.58 18.70
CA LEU A 183 17.98 -11.30 18.04
C LEU A 183 16.53 -10.87 18.25
N LEU A 184 15.64 -11.80 18.60
CA LEU A 184 14.22 -11.55 18.82
C LEU A 184 13.79 -12.18 20.15
N VAL A 185 13.86 -11.39 21.22
CA VAL A 185 13.45 -11.82 22.55
C VAL A 185 11.92 -11.68 22.68
N PRO A 186 11.17 -12.75 23.03
CA PRO A 186 9.70 -12.71 23.10
C PRO A 186 9.10 -11.66 24.05
N SER A 187 9.86 -11.27 25.09
CA SER A 187 9.45 -10.26 26.08
C SER A 187 9.79 -8.82 25.69
N VAL A 188 10.31 -8.59 24.48
CA VAL A 188 10.71 -7.27 23.97
C VAL A 188 9.99 -6.97 22.66
N SER A 189 9.75 -5.69 22.37
CA SER A 189 9.29 -5.24 21.06
C SER A 189 10.25 -5.72 19.94
N PRO A 190 9.76 -6.29 18.82
CA PRO A 190 8.37 -6.28 18.40
C PRO A 190 7.57 -7.50 18.90
N LEU A 191 8.14 -8.49 19.58
CA LEU A 191 7.43 -9.75 19.90
C LEU A 191 6.52 -9.69 21.14
N PHE A 192 6.74 -8.73 22.05
CA PHE A 192 5.84 -8.45 23.16
C PHE A 192 4.68 -7.55 22.72
N MET A 193 3.83 -8.09 21.85
CA MET A 193 2.77 -7.36 21.18
C MET A 193 1.46 -7.33 21.98
N LYS A 194 0.65 -6.31 21.71
CA LYS A 194 -0.72 -6.19 22.23
C LYS A 194 -1.72 -6.18 21.08
N GLU A 195 -2.92 -6.66 21.35
CA GLU A 195 -4.01 -6.48 20.40
C GLU A 195 -4.29 -4.98 20.20
N ARG A 196 -4.62 -4.61 18.98
CA ARG A 196 -5.07 -3.26 18.63
C ARG A 196 -6.22 -2.83 19.54
N THR A 197 -6.09 -1.68 20.19
CA THR A 197 -7.07 -1.17 21.17
C THR A 197 -8.05 -0.14 20.60
N VAL A 198 -8.08 0.04 19.28
CA VAL A 198 -8.94 1.02 18.59
C VAL A 198 -9.56 0.36 17.35
N PRO A 199 -10.73 0.81 16.88
CA PRO A 199 -11.35 0.24 15.68
C PRO A 199 -10.41 0.28 14.46
N PHE A 200 -10.60 -0.65 13.52
CA PHE A 200 -9.94 -0.59 12.22
C PHE A 200 -10.29 0.71 11.51
N MET A 201 -9.36 1.22 10.71
CA MET A 201 -9.69 2.28 9.77
C MET A 201 -10.59 1.67 8.70
N TYR A 202 -11.71 2.33 8.39
CA TYR A 202 -12.58 1.90 7.32
C TYR A 202 -12.07 2.47 5.98
N GLU A 203 -12.25 1.70 4.92
CA GLU A 203 -12.10 2.17 3.53
C GLU A 203 -13.50 2.10 2.90
N THR A 204 -13.99 3.22 2.36
CA THR A 204 -15.25 3.26 1.60
C THR A 204 -14.94 3.61 0.17
N GLU A 205 -15.38 2.77 -0.76
CA GLU A 205 -15.24 3.03 -2.18
C GLU A 205 -16.00 4.30 -2.57
N LYS A 206 -15.31 5.18 -3.30
CA LYS A 206 -15.84 6.45 -3.81
C LYS A 206 -15.41 6.67 -5.26
N ARG A 207 -16.08 7.60 -5.92
CA ARG A 207 -15.80 8.07 -7.27
C ARG A 207 -15.57 9.57 -7.26
N PHE A 208 -14.87 10.07 -8.26
CA PHE A 208 -14.63 11.50 -8.44
C PHE A 208 -15.88 12.18 -8.99
N ALA A 209 -15.99 13.50 -8.76
CA ALA A 209 -17.12 14.28 -9.24
C ALA A 209 -17.11 14.40 -10.78
N GLY A 210 -15.92 14.39 -11.38
CA GLY A 210 -15.71 14.51 -12.81
C GLY A 210 -14.40 15.22 -13.12
N VAL A 211 -14.20 15.57 -14.38
CA VAL A 211 -13.11 16.46 -14.81
C VAL A 211 -13.47 17.91 -14.46
N HIS A 212 -12.56 18.58 -13.77
CA HIS A 212 -12.66 20.00 -13.48
C HIS A 212 -12.21 20.85 -14.67
N HIS A 213 -11.09 20.46 -15.27
CA HIS A 213 -10.42 21.22 -16.32
C HIS A 213 -9.63 20.29 -17.25
N ILE A 214 -9.69 20.56 -18.55
CA ILE A 214 -8.88 19.86 -19.55
C ILE A 214 -7.74 20.79 -19.93
N VAL A 215 -6.53 20.47 -19.46
CA VAL A 215 -5.32 21.24 -19.77
C VAL A 215 -4.87 20.97 -21.19
N SER A 216 -4.87 19.70 -21.61
CA SER A 216 -4.51 19.28 -22.97
C SER A 216 -5.10 17.90 -23.23
N SER A 217 -6.15 17.79 -24.04
CA SER A 217 -6.63 16.48 -24.47
C SER A 217 -7.34 16.51 -25.82
N GLY A 218 -7.19 15.43 -26.60
CA GLY A 218 -7.99 15.16 -27.79
C GLY A 218 -9.31 14.42 -27.49
N ILE A 219 -9.54 14.03 -26.23
CA ILE A 219 -10.68 13.22 -25.79
C ILE A 219 -11.72 14.14 -25.14
N GLY A 220 -12.99 13.91 -25.49
CA GLY A 220 -14.10 14.72 -24.95
C GLY A 220 -14.34 14.47 -23.46
N ASN A 221 -14.73 15.53 -22.74
CA ASN A 221 -14.99 15.49 -21.30
C ASN A 221 -15.93 14.35 -20.87
N GLU A 222 -17.01 14.13 -21.65
CA GLU A 222 -18.01 13.09 -21.39
C GLU A 222 -17.41 11.68 -21.25
N THR A 223 -16.32 11.39 -21.98
CA THR A 223 -15.66 10.08 -21.93
C THR A 223 -14.88 9.92 -20.63
N TYR A 224 -14.21 10.98 -20.16
CA TYR A 224 -13.53 10.99 -18.87
C TYR A 224 -14.53 10.90 -17.72
N ASP A 225 -15.60 11.69 -17.75
CA ASP A 225 -16.65 11.65 -16.72
C ASP A 225 -17.33 10.28 -16.64
N ALA A 226 -17.57 9.62 -17.79
CA ALA A 226 -18.10 8.26 -17.81
C ALA A 226 -17.13 7.26 -17.15
N MET A 227 -15.82 7.36 -17.40
CA MET A 227 -14.80 6.54 -16.74
C MET A 227 -14.75 6.81 -15.23
N LEU A 228 -14.70 8.09 -14.82
CA LEU A 228 -14.63 8.49 -13.42
C LEU A 228 -15.89 8.09 -12.63
N ALA A 229 -17.05 8.02 -13.28
CA ALA A 229 -18.28 7.50 -12.71
C ALA A 229 -18.37 5.95 -12.71
N GLY A 230 -17.37 5.24 -13.25
CA GLY A 230 -17.37 3.79 -13.36
C GLY A 230 -18.31 3.22 -14.44
N ARG A 231 -18.71 4.04 -15.41
CA ARG A 231 -19.64 3.68 -16.50
C ARG A 231 -18.94 3.48 -17.86
N GLY A 232 -17.62 3.40 -17.87
CA GLY A 232 -16.84 3.22 -19.09
C GLY A 232 -15.33 3.18 -18.83
N SER A 233 -14.57 3.25 -19.91
CA SER A 233 -13.11 3.38 -19.90
C SER A 233 -12.68 4.43 -20.91
N VAL A 234 -11.52 5.05 -20.66
CA VAL A 234 -10.88 5.95 -21.61
C VAL A 234 -9.77 5.20 -22.31
N GLN A 235 -9.72 5.28 -23.64
CA GLN A 235 -8.61 4.77 -24.44
C GLN A 235 -7.72 5.94 -24.84
N ILE A 236 -6.49 5.94 -24.34
CA ILE A 236 -5.46 6.92 -24.71
C ILE A 236 -4.77 6.45 -25.99
N PRO A 237 -4.78 7.25 -27.09
CA PRO A 237 -4.08 6.90 -28.33
C PRO A 237 -2.56 6.74 -28.14
N ALA A 238 -1.94 5.87 -28.95
CA ALA A 238 -0.49 5.73 -28.92
C ALA A 238 0.19 7.02 -29.41
N GLY A 239 1.22 7.47 -28.68
CA GLY A 239 1.97 8.67 -29.02
C GLY A 239 1.26 10.00 -28.73
N SER A 240 0.11 9.97 -28.03
CA SER A 240 -0.56 11.18 -27.56
C SER A 240 -0.11 11.57 -26.14
N HIS A 241 -0.50 12.77 -25.73
CA HIS A 241 -0.24 13.31 -24.40
C HIS A 241 -1.51 13.99 -23.90
N GLU A 242 -2.05 13.48 -22.80
CA GLU A 242 -3.32 13.94 -22.22
C GLU A 242 -3.09 14.44 -20.80
N VAL A 243 -3.62 15.61 -20.47
CA VAL A 243 -3.54 16.24 -19.15
C VAL A 243 -4.92 16.78 -18.78
N ILE A 244 -5.46 16.26 -17.68
CA ILE A 244 -6.76 16.63 -17.12
C ILE A 244 -6.65 16.82 -15.61
N ASP A 245 -7.46 17.70 -15.08
CA ASP A 245 -7.58 17.93 -13.65
C ASP A 245 -8.87 17.29 -13.15
N ILE A 246 -8.77 16.38 -12.18
CA ILE A 246 -9.92 15.61 -11.67
C ILE A 246 -10.42 16.23 -10.36
N LEU A 247 -11.74 16.42 -10.24
CA LEU A 247 -12.34 17.00 -9.06
C LEU A 247 -12.75 15.94 -8.03
N ALA A 248 -12.20 16.05 -6.82
CA ALA A 248 -12.80 15.45 -5.63
C ALA A 248 -13.87 16.40 -5.05
N GLU A 249 -15.05 15.85 -4.75
CA GLU A 249 -16.20 16.61 -4.21
C GLU A 249 -15.79 17.45 -2.97
N LYS A 250 -14.96 16.87 -2.11
CA LYS A 250 -14.44 17.48 -0.90
C LYS A 250 -13.03 17.00 -0.59
N LEU A 251 -12.32 17.73 0.27
CA LEU A 251 -11.04 17.29 0.81
C LEU A 251 -11.22 15.91 1.48
N THR A 252 -10.48 14.92 0.98
CA THR A 252 -10.64 13.52 1.33
C THR A 252 -9.26 12.88 1.49
N THR A 253 -9.15 11.93 2.42
CA THR A 253 -7.98 11.06 2.55
C THR A 253 -8.39 9.65 2.13
N GLY A 254 -7.59 9.03 1.28
CA GLY A 254 -7.86 7.69 0.76
C GLY A 254 -6.73 7.21 -0.14
N TYR A 255 -6.96 6.09 -0.80
CA TYR A 255 -6.05 5.55 -1.81
C TYR A 255 -6.67 5.74 -3.19
N LEU A 256 -5.84 6.07 -4.17
CA LEU A 256 -6.24 6.08 -5.57
C LEU A 256 -6.24 4.64 -6.10
N VAL A 257 -7.27 4.30 -6.88
CA VAL A 257 -7.38 2.97 -7.51
C VAL A 257 -7.35 3.17 -9.01
N LEU A 258 -6.30 2.65 -9.65
CA LEU A 258 -6.13 2.69 -11.10
C LEU A 258 -6.31 1.31 -11.70
N SER A 259 -7.15 1.23 -12.74
CA SER A 259 -7.31 0.03 -13.56
C SER A 259 -6.77 0.30 -14.95
N LEU A 260 -5.54 -0.16 -15.19
CA LEU A 260 -4.82 0.06 -16.43
C LEU A 260 -4.75 -1.23 -17.24
N SER A 261 -4.73 -1.13 -18.57
CA SER A 261 -4.48 -2.27 -19.44
C SER A 261 -3.70 -1.82 -20.66
N ARG A 262 -2.75 -2.65 -21.12
CA ARG A 262 -1.86 -2.35 -22.26
C ARG A 262 -1.02 -1.09 -21.97
N GLY A 263 -0.60 -0.37 -23.02
CA GLY A 263 0.16 0.88 -22.86
C GLY A 263 1.60 0.68 -22.43
N LYS A 264 2.26 -0.43 -22.84
CA LYS A 264 3.68 -0.64 -22.53
C LYS A 264 4.50 0.56 -23.01
N GLY A 265 5.26 1.17 -22.10
CA GLY A 265 6.06 2.38 -22.37
C GLY A 265 5.29 3.69 -22.23
N SER A 266 4.03 3.65 -21.81
CA SER A 266 3.28 4.84 -21.39
C SER A 266 3.71 5.26 -19.98
N LYS A 267 3.70 6.57 -19.72
CA LYS A 267 3.92 7.15 -18.40
C LYS A 267 2.66 7.85 -17.93
N ILE A 268 2.22 7.56 -16.72
CA ILE A 268 1.10 8.23 -16.05
C ILE A 268 1.66 8.92 -14.81
N THR A 269 1.37 10.19 -14.67
CA THR A 269 1.71 10.98 -13.49
C THR A 269 0.43 11.44 -12.83
N ILE A 270 0.34 11.25 -11.52
CA ILE A 270 -0.80 11.70 -10.73
C ILE A 270 -0.29 12.69 -9.70
N LEU A 271 -0.64 13.96 -9.88
CA LEU A 271 -0.35 15.00 -8.90
C LEU A 271 -1.56 15.12 -7.98
N GLU A 272 -1.38 14.90 -6.68
CA GLU A 272 -2.44 15.12 -5.70
C GLU A 272 -2.32 16.51 -5.09
N SER A 273 -3.38 17.31 -5.21
CA SER A 273 -3.42 18.65 -4.61
C SER A 273 -4.72 18.89 -3.86
N GLU A 274 -4.63 19.64 -2.76
CA GLU A 274 -5.81 20.02 -1.98
C GLU A 274 -6.62 21.15 -2.65
N ALA A 275 -5.98 21.96 -3.49
CA ALA A 275 -6.56 23.15 -4.12
C ALA A 275 -5.64 23.71 -5.22
N TYR A 276 -6.23 24.41 -6.20
CA TYR A 276 -5.47 25.40 -6.96
C TYR A 276 -4.94 26.50 -6.02
N ALA A 277 -3.68 26.87 -6.17
CA ALA A 277 -3.03 27.84 -5.31
C ALA A 277 -2.15 28.81 -6.08
N LYS A 278 -1.88 29.98 -5.50
CA LYS A 278 -0.93 30.96 -6.05
C LYS A 278 0.27 31.06 -5.15
N MET A 279 1.46 31.01 -5.74
CA MET A 279 2.69 31.34 -5.03
C MET A 279 2.84 32.85 -4.93
N THR A 280 3.13 33.32 -3.72
CA THR A 280 3.40 34.72 -3.43
C THR A 280 4.54 34.83 -2.42
N GLU A 281 4.93 36.05 -2.08
CA GLU A 281 5.89 36.34 -1.03
C GLU A 281 5.18 37.02 0.14
N ILE A 282 5.29 36.44 1.34
CA ILE A 282 4.80 37.05 2.59
C ILE A 282 5.99 37.22 3.52
N ASN A 283 6.33 38.46 3.88
CA ASN A 283 7.46 38.79 4.74
C ASN A 283 8.80 38.19 4.26
N GLY A 284 9.09 38.25 2.97
CA GLY A 284 10.34 37.71 2.40
C GLY A 284 10.37 36.19 2.23
N ARG A 285 9.24 35.49 2.41
CA ARG A 285 9.16 34.02 2.32
C ARG A 285 8.16 33.57 1.26
N PRO A 286 8.55 32.65 0.36
CA PRO A 286 7.61 31.98 -0.54
C PRO A 286 6.47 31.36 0.27
N SER A 287 5.25 31.75 -0.06
CA SER A 287 4.03 31.35 0.63
C SER A 287 2.97 31.00 -0.38
N MET A 288 2.28 29.89 -0.13
CA MET A 288 1.19 29.42 -0.98
C MET A 288 -0.14 29.96 -0.44
N ILE A 289 -0.88 30.71 -1.26
CA ILE A 289 -2.23 31.18 -0.92
C ILE A 289 -3.25 30.27 -1.62
N LYS A 290 -4.08 29.61 -0.81
CA LYS A 290 -5.25 28.84 -1.24
C LYS A 290 -6.49 29.70 -1.03
N ALA A 291 -6.98 30.34 -2.10
CA ALA A 291 -8.20 31.16 -2.07
C ALA A 291 -9.40 30.31 -2.50
N ASP A 292 -9.83 30.44 -3.76
CA ASP A 292 -10.78 29.51 -4.35
C ASP A 292 -10.04 28.23 -4.79
N ARG A 293 -10.42 27.10 -4.21
CA ARG A 293 -9.82 25.80 -4.52
C ARG A 293 -10.07 25.34 -5.95
N LEU A 294 -10.97 25.98 -6.69
CA LEU A 294 -11.38 25.64 -8.05
C LEU A 294 -10.81 26.60 -9.11
N ASP A 295 -10.02 27.61 -8.72
CA ASP A 295 -9.50 28.64 -9.63
C ASP A 295 -8.35 28.11 -10.51
N TYR A 296 -8.72 27.32 -11.54
CA TYR A 296 -7.78 26.85 -12.57
C TYR A 296 -7.34 27.97 -13.53
N THR A 297 -7.99 29.13 -13.51
CA THR A 297 -7.66 30.24 -14.41
C THR A 297 -6.39 30.96 -13.97
N TYR A 298 -6.21 31.12 -12.65
CA TYR A 298 -5.09 31.86 -12.11
C TYR A 298 -4.28 31.09 -11.06
N GLY A 299 -4.77 29.96 -10.57
CA GLY A 299 -4.05 29.10 -9.64
C GLY A 299 -3.34 27.94 -10.35
N GLU A 300 -2.42 27.32 -9.64
CA GLU A 300 -1.66 26.15 -10.07
C GLU A 300 -1.87 25.00 -9.08
N LEU A 301 -1.90 23.76 -9.58
CA LEU A 301 -1.92 22.58 -8.72
C LEU A 301 -0.50 22.26 -8.26
N MET A 302 -0.35 22.08 -6.96
CA MET A 302 0.93 21.76 -6.32
C MET A 302 0.75 20.63 -5.32
N GLY A 303 1.65 19.65 -5.34
CA GLY A 303 1.61 18.53 -4.40
C GLY A 303 2.52 17.37 -4.79
N PRO A 304 2.49 16.27 -4.01
CA PRO A 304 3.19 15.04 -4.35
C PRO A 304 2.76 14.50 -5.70
N THR A 305 3.67 13.81 -6.38
CA THR A 305 3.37 13.17 -7.67
C THR A 305 3.74 11.69 -7.67
N ASP A 306 2.74 10.85 -7.83
CA ASP A 306 2.93 9.42 -8.11
C ASP A 306 3.21 9.20 -9.60
N ILE A 307 4.04 8.19 -9.90
CA ILE A 307 4.45 7.86 -11.27
C ILE A 307 4.18 6.38 -11.56
N PHE A 308 3.54 6.10 -12.69
CA PHE A 308 3.30 4.73 -13.18
C PHE A 308 3.86 4.61 -14.60
N GLU A 309 4.75 3.65 -14.86
CA GLU A 309 5.50 3.46 -16.12
C GLU A 309 5.45 2.02 -16.66
#